data_AF-A0A933ND53-F1
#
_entry.id   AF-A0A933ND53-F1
#
_cell.length_a   1.000
_cell.length_b   1.000
_cell.length_c   1.000
_cell.angle_alpha   90.00
_cell.angle_beta   90.00
_cell.angle_gamma   90.00
#
_symmetry.space_group_name_H-M   'P 1'
#
loop_
_entity.id
_entity.type
_entity.pdbx_description
1 polymer ?
#
loop_
_entity_poly.entity_id
_entity_poly.type
_entity_poly.pdbx_seq_one_letter_code
_entity_poly.pdbx_strand_id
1 'polypeptide(L)'
;NRRAYAIALRRAEPGLEPRREEFIETEVLEVAPLPALIDGDDEPIDARVIEREVRKEEAKLRKKKPRVLGRQRILAQRFDDRPSKSKHSWRPLCHASTTQYWNACLARVRAFRVRFAAASAKFRAGRLDAIFPNWSHRPSTYVRGLLGAT
;
A
#
# COMPACT_ATOMS: atom_id res chain seq x y z
N ASN A 1 0.90 -27.53 3.32
CA ASN A 1 1.39 -26.39 2.51
C ASN A 1 2.25 -26.87 1.33
N ARG A 2 1.68 -27.04 0.12
CA ARG A 2 2.36 -27.67 -1.06
C ARG A 2 3.67 -26.98 -1.49
N ARG A 3 3.77 -25.66 -1.28
CA ARG A 3 4.92 -24.85 -1.73
C ARG A 3 6.13 -25.02 -0.80
N ALA A 4 5.89 -25.17 0.50
CA ALA A 4 6.94 -25.38 1.50
C ALA A 4 7.64 -26.74 1.29
N TYR A 5 6.86 -27.80 1.05
CA TYR A 5 7.39 -29.13 0.74
C TYR A 5 8.27 -29.14 -0.52
N ALA A 6 7.82 -28.52 -1.61
CA ALA A 6 8.59 -28.45 -2.85
C ALA A 6 9.93 -27.70 -2.71
N ILE A 7 9.98 -26.71 -1.81
CA ILE A 7 11.22 -25.97 -1.49
C ILE A 7 12.16 -26.83 -0.66
N ALA A 8 11.64 -27.56 0.32
CA ALA A 8 12.43 -28.47 1.16
C ALA A 8 13.04 -29.61 0.33
N LEU A 9 12.26 -30.21 -0.58
CA LEU A 9 12.74 -31.28 -1.48
C LEU A 9 13.90 -30.82 -2.37
N ARG A 10 13.85 -29.57 -2.86
CA ARG A 10 14.93 -28.98 -3.69
C ARG A 10 16.22 -28.69 -2.93
N ARG A 11 16.16 -28.59 -1.60
CA ARG A 11 17.29 -28.22 -0.73
C ARG A 11 17.76 -29.38 0.14
N ALA A 12 17.15 -30.55 -0.02
CA ALA A 12 17.47 -31.73 0.76
C ALA A 12 18.90 -32.20 0.44
N GLU A 13 19.67 -32.47 1.48
CA GLU A 13 20.94 -33.17 1.33
C GLU A 13 20.66 -34.66 1.02
N PRO A 14 21.54 -35.33 0.27
CA PRO A 14 21.38 -36.76 -0.04
C PRO A 14 21.25 -37.58 1.26
N GLY A 15 20.15 -38.32 1.39
CA GLY A 15 19.84 -39.12 2.59
C GLY A 15 18.98 -38.41 3.64
N LEU A 16 18.63 -37.14 3.44
CA LEU A 16 17.77 -36.35 4.32
C LEU A 16 16.52 -35.83 3.58
N GLU A 17 15.83 -36.74 2.88
CA GLU A 17 14.63 -36.38 2.13
C GLU A 17 13.47 -36.01 3.08
N PRO A 18 12.92 -34.80 2.97
CA PRO A 18 11.82 -34.36 3.81
C PRO A 18 10.57 -35.19 3.52
N ARG A 19 9.85 -35.60 4.56
CA ARG A 19 8.59 -36.34 4.41
C ARG A 19 7.44 -35.36 4.20
N ARG A 20 6.49 -35.70 3.35
CA ARG A 20 5.40 -34.79 2.98
C ARG A 20 4.49 -34.48 4.16
N GLU A 21 4.33 -35.44 5.06
CA GLU A 21 3.47 -35.38 6.24
C GLU A 21 3.93 -34.27 7.19
N GLU A 22 5.23 -33.99 7.28
CA GLU A 22 5.81 -32.92 8.10
C GLU A 22 5.42 -31.51 7.62
N PHE A 23 4.86 -31.39 6.42
CA PHE A 23 4.42 -30.13 5.81
C PHE A 23 2.90 -30.03 5.72
N ILE A 24 2.19 -30.93 6.38
CA ILE A 24 0.73 -30.93 6.53
C ILE A 24 0.43 -30.57 7.97
N GLU A 25 -0.27 -29.46 8.15
CA GLU A 25 -0.77 -29.02 9.45
C GLU A 25 -2.27 -29.21 9.43
N THR A 26 -2.80 -29.88 10.46
CA THR A 26 -4.23 -30.08 10.64
C THR A 26 -4.71 -29.10 11.68
N GLU A 27 -5.59 -28.20 11.27
CA GLU A 27 -6.21 -27.21 12.13
C GLU A 27 -7.69 -27.52 12.27
N VAL A 28 -8.20 -27.37 13.49
CA VAL A 28 -9.64 -27.49 13.75
C VAL A 28 -10.27 -26.14 13.42
N LEU A 29 -11.02 -26.09 12.32
CA LEU A 29 -11.79 -24.90 11.97
C LEU A 29 -13.12 -24.93 12.71
N GLU A 30 -13.22 -24.13 13.77
CA GLU A 30 -14.50 -23.83 14.39
C GLU A 30 -15.31 -22.93 13.45
N VAL A 31 -16.38 -23.50 12.88
CA VAL A 31 -17.31 -22.77 12.03
C VAL A 31 -18.48 -22.31 12.89
N ALA A 32 -18.74 -21.01 12.90
CA ALA A 32 -19.92 -20.48 13.58
C ALA A 32 -21.20 -21.08 12.95
N PRO A 33 -22.15 -21.58 13.75
CA PRO A 33 -23.41 -22.09 13.24
C PRO A 33 -24.17 -20.98 12.50
N LEU A 34 -24.85 -21.34 11.41
CA LEU A 34 -25.71 -20.37 10.72
C LEU A 34 -26.87 -19.99 11.66
N PRO A 35 -27.35 -18.73 11.64
CA PRO A 35 -28.43 -18.33 12.54
C PRO A 35 -29.71 -19.18 12.43
N ALA A 36 -30.02 -19.73 11.25
CA ALA A 36 -31.16 -20.61 11.03
C ALA A 36 -31.00 -22.03 11.63
N LEU A 37 -29.82 -22.33 12.16
CA LEU A 37 -29.37 -23.61 12.70
C LEU A 37 -29.19 -23.56 14.23
N ILE A 38 -29.37 -22.39 14.86
CA ILE A 38 -29.15 -22.20 16.30
C ILE A 38 -30.33 -22.72 17.13
N ASP A 39 -31.55 -22.65 16.58
CA ASP A 39 -32.80 -22.99 17.28
C ASP A 39 -33.56 -24.20 16.65
N GLY A 40 -32.96 -24.87 15.66
CA GLY A 40 -33.59 -25.99 14.96
C GLY A 40 -33.18 -27.35 15.56
N ASP A 41 -34.12 -28.29 15.60
CA ASP A 41 -33.83 -29.71 15.89
C ASP A 41 -32.85 -30.29 14.86
N ASP A 42 -32.20 -31.44 15.16
CA ASP A 42 -31.23 -32.16 14.30
C ASP A 42 -31.79 -32.67 12.94
N GLU A 43 -32.86 -32.07 12.44
CA GLU A 43 -33.43 -32.36 11.15
C GLU A 43 -32.53 -31.88 10.00
N PRO A 44 -32.43 -32.65 8.91
CA PRO A 44 -31.66 -32.26 7.74
C PRO A 44 -32.26 -31.00 7.11
N ILE A 45 -31.56 -29.88 7.27
CA ILE A 45 -31.97 -28.60 6.70
C ILE A 45 -31.83 -28.61 5.20
N ASP A 46 -32.89 -28.14 4.52
CA ASP A 46 -32.91 -27.95 3.08
C ASP A 46 -31.74 -27.04 2.65
N ALA A 47 -30.90 -27.57 1.75
CA ALA A 47 -29.77 -26.85 1.16
C ALA A 47 -30.14 -25.47 0.58
N ARG A 48 -31.39 -25.28 0.15
CA ARG A 48 -31.91 -23.99 -0.34
C ARG A 48 -31.99 -22.93 0.76
N VAL A 49 -32.27 -23.34 2.00
CA VAL A 49 -32.30 -22.43 3.17
C VAL A 49 -30.89 -21.96 3.50
N ILE A 50 -29.91 -22.88 3.48
CA ILE A 50 -28.50 -22.57 3.66
C ILE A 50 -28.01 -21.61 2.57
N GLU A 51 -28.28 -21.91 1.30
CA GLU A 51 -27.85 -21.07 0.17
C GLU A 51 -28.43 -19.64 0.28
N ARG A 52 -29.71 -19.53 0.64
CA ARG A 52 -30.37 -18.23 0.83
C ARG A 52 -29.69 -17.40 1.91
N GLU A 53 -29.34 -18.00 3.04
CA GLU A 53 -28.77 -17.26 4.17
C GLU A 53 -27.30 -16.88 3.91
N VAL A 54 -26.54 -17.74 3.24
CA VAL A 54 -25.20 -17.42 2.73
C VAL A 54 -25.26 -16.21 1.78
N ARG A 55 -26.17 -16.22 0.79
CA ARG A 55 -26.33 -15.09 -0.14
C ARG A 55 -26.70 -13.78 0.56
N LYS A 56 -27.52 -13.85 1.60
CA LYS A 56 -27.94 -12.69 2.40
C LYS A 56 -26.75 -12.11 3.17
N GLU A 57 -25.94 -12.93 3.81
CA GLU A 57 -24.72 -12.49 4.50
C GLU A 57 -23.66 -11.96 3.53
N GLU A 58 -23.45 -12.62 2.39
CA GLU A 58 -22.59 -12.10 1.33
C GLU A 58 -23.03 -10.71 0.86
N ALA A 59 -24.34 -10.49 0.68
CA ALA A 59 -24.87 -9.19 0.28
C ALA A 59 -24.62 -8.11 1.35
N LYS A 60 -24.75 -8.43 2.64
CA LYS A 60 -24.40 -7.53 3.74
C LYS A 60 -22.90 -7.19 3.73
N LEU A 61 -22.04 -8.18 3.54
CA LEU A 61 -20.59 -7.99 3.46
C LEU A 61 -20.19 -7.16 2.23
N ARG A 62 -20.83 -7.38 1.08
CA ARG A 62 -20.62 -6.56 -0.14
C ARG A 62 -20.99 -5.10 0.08
N LYS A 63 -22.07 -4.81 0.84
CA LYS A 63 -22.45 -3.43 1.21
C LYS A 63 -21.45 -2.77 2.15
N LYS A 64 -20.81 -3.54 3.05
CA LYS A 64 -19.81 -3.04 4.01
C LYS A 64 -18.43 -2.83 3.38
N LYS A 65 -18.10 -3.51 2.28
CA LYS A 65 -16.81 -3.34 1.62
C LYS A 65 -16.72 -1.96 0.97
N PRO A 66 -15.61 -1.22 1.19
CA PRO A 66 -15.40 0.05 0.50
C PRO A 66 -15.40 -0.22 -1.01
N ARG A 67 -16.13 0.61 -1.76
CA ARG A 67 -16.18 0.49 -3.23
C ARG A 67 -14.78 0.73 -3.77
N VAL A 68 -14.15 -0.34 -4.26
CA VAL A 68 -12.86 -0.25 -4.94
C VAL A 68 -13.01 0.47 -6.27
N LEU A 69 -11.95 1.15 -6.70
CA LEU A 69 -11.88 1.77 -8.01
C LEU A 69 -11.84 0.64 -9.06
N GLY A 70 -12.94 0.35 -9.74
CA GLY A 70 -13.03 -0.77 -10.69
C GLY A 70 -12.01 -0.68 -11.84
N ARG A 71 -11.73 -1.80 -12.51
CA ARG A 71 -10.67 -1.95 -13.54
C ARG A 71 -10.65 -0.81 -14.58
N GLN A 72 -11.80 -0.47 -15.16
CA GLN A 72 -11.88 0.58 -16.18
C GLN A 72 -11.42 1.95 -15.65
N ARG A 73 -11.79 2.27 -14.40
CA ARG A 73 -11.39 3.53 -13.77
C ARG A 73 -9.91 3.57 -13.42
N ILE A 74 -9.31 2.42 -13.10
CA ILE A 74 -7.86 2.31 -12.91
C ILE A 74 -7.14 2.57 -14.24
N LEU A 75 -7.58 1.92 -15.32
CA LEU A 75 -6.95 2.07 -16.64
C LEU A 75 -7.12 3.47 -17.24
N ALA A 76 -8.16 4.19 -16.84
CA ALA A 76 -8.40 5.57 -17.27
C ALA A 76 -7.56 6.60 -16.49
N GLN A 77 -6.86 6.22 -15.41
CA GLN A 77 -6.00 7.15 -14.67
C GLN A 77 -4.74 7.45 -15.46
N ARG A 78 -4.45 8.73 -15.63
CA ARG A 78 -3.17 9.21 -16.14
C ARG A 78 -2.21 9.47 -14.98
N PHE A 79 -0.92 9.38 -15.25
CA PHE A 79 0.11 9.62 -14.22
C PHE A 79 0.10 11.07 -13.71
N ASP A 80 -0.42 12.00 -14.50
CA ASP A 80 -0.54 13.43 -14.21
C ASP A 80 -1.90 13.83 -13.61
N ASP A 81 -2.81 12.86 -13.41
CA ASP A 81 -4.13 13.15 -12.83
C ASP A 81 -4.01 13.58 -11.37
N ARG A 82 -4.53 14.78 -11.08
CA ARG A 82 -4.61 15.31 -9.72
C ARG A 82 -5.82 14.71 -9.00
N PRO A 83 -5.68 14.25 -7.74
CA PRO A 83 -6.83 13.77 -6.97
C PRO A 83 -7.84 14.90 -6.75
N SER A 84 -9.10 14.64 -7.07
CA SER A 84 -10.21 15.60 -6.89
C SER A 84 -10.46 15.95 -5.41
N LYS A 85 -10.20 15.00 -4.51
CA LYS A 85 -10.20 15.20 -3.05
C LYS A 85 -8.94 14.60 -2.47
N SER A 86 -8.05 15.47 -1.99
CA SER A 86 -6.88 15.04 -1.22
C SER A 86 -7.32 14.79 0.22
N LYS A 87 -6.95 13.64 0.79
CA LYS A 87 -7.18 13.37 2.21
C LYS A 87 -6.22 14.23 3.03
N HIS A 88 -6.76 15.11 3.85
CA HIS A 88 -6.00 15.98 4.76
C HIS A 88 -5.95 15.43 6.20
N SER A 89 -6.24 14.15 6.40
CA SER A 89 -6.08 13.54 7.72
C SER A 89 -4.65 13.71 8.20
N TRP A 90 -4.48 13.88 9.51
CA TRP A 90 -3.17 13.87 10.14
C TRP A 90 -2.37 12.69 9.62
N ARG A 91 -1.21 13.00 9.04
CA ARG A 91 -0.32 11.95 8.56
C ARG A 91 0.07 11.14 9.80
N PRO A 92 0.07 9.80 9.71
CA PRO A 92 0.64 9.01 10.79
C PRO A 92 2.04 9.54 11.07
N LEU A 93 2.47 9.50 12.33
CA LEU A 93 3.81 9.87 12.77
C LEU A 93 4.82 8.83 12.26
N CYS A 94 4.89 8.63 10.95
CA CYS A 94 5.60 7.52 10.33
C CYS A 94 7.12 7.60 10.51
N HIS A 95 7.67 8.74 10.95
CA HIS A 95 9.11 8.92 11.18
C HIS A 95 9.47 9.74 12.43
N ALA A 96 8.48 10.18 13.22
CA ALA A 96 8.72 11.03 14.38
C ALA A 96 7.76 10.61 15.49
N SER A 97 8.14 9.60 16.26
CA SER A 97 7.30 8.96 17.28
C SER A 97 6.77 9.93 18.36
N THR A 98 7.30 11.16 18.43
CA THR A 98 6.83 12.23 19.32
C THR A 98 6.68 13.56 18.59
N THR A 99 5.83 14.44 19.12
CA THR A 99 5.63 15.82 18.64
C THR A 99 6.93 16.62 18.59
N GLN A 100 7.85 16.37 19.53
CA GLN A 100 9.15 17.02 19.56
C GLN A 100 9.99 16.68 18.32
N TYR A 101 10.08 15.39 17.97
CA TYR A 101 10.79 14.95 16.76
C TYR A 101 10.12 15.47 15.50
N TRP A 102 8.79 15.57 15.49
CA TRP A 102 8.05 16.13 14.36
C TRP A 102 8.40 17.62 14.15
N ASN A 103 8.39 18.42 15.22
CA ASN A 103 8.77 19.82 15.17
C ASN A 103 10.23 20.01 14.73
N ALA A 104 11.14 19.16 15.23
CA ALA A 104 12.54 19.18 14.81
C ALA A 104 12.72 18.81 13.32
N CYS A 105 11.93 17.85 12.82
CA CYS A 105 11.89 17.52 11.40
C CYS A 105 11.41 18.70 10.55
N LEU A 106 10.29 19.32 10.93
CA LEU A 106 9.76 20.50 10.26
C LEU A 106 10.75 21.66 10.24
N ALA A 107 11.47 21.90 11.34
CA ALA A 107 12.51 22.93 11.42
C ALA A 107 13.65 22.65 10.42
N ARG A 108 14.13 21.40 10.33
CA ARG A 108 15.16 21.00 9.36
C ARG A 108 14.69 21.15 7.92
N VAL A 109 13.46 20.74 7.62
CA VAL A 109 12.85 20.92 6.29
C VAL A 109 12.74 22.39 5.93
N ARG A 110 12.30 23.26 6.86
CA ARG A 110 12.24 24.72 6.64
C ARG A 110 13.63 25.30 6.35
N ALA A 111 14.62 24.96 7.17
CA ALA A 111 16.00 25.42 6.98
C ALA A 111 16.59 24.96 5.63
N PHE A 112 16.35 23.71 5.24
CA PHE A 112 16.74 23.18 3.93
C PHE A 112 16.10 23.99 2.79
N ARG A 113 14.78 24.24 2.85
CA ARG A 113 14.05 24.98 1.80
C ARG A 113 14.57 26.41 1.64
N VAL A 114 14.88 27.10 2.74
CA VAL A 114 15.47 28.45 2.71
C VAL A 114 16.83 28.43 2.02
N ARG A 115 17.72 27.52 2.41
CA ARG A 115 19.06 27.39 1.80
C ARG A 115 18.98 27.03 0.32
N PHE A 116 18.10 26.08 -0.03
CA PHE A 116 17.88 25.68 -1.42
C PHE A 116 17.33 26.85 -2.27
N ALA A 117 16.34 27.59 -1.75
CA ALA A 117 15.76 28.73 -2.45
C ALA A 117 16.81 29.83 -2.72
N ALA A 118 17.65 30.13 -1.74
CA ALA A 118 18.74 31.10 -1.89
C ALA A 118 19.78 30.65 -2.94
N ALA A 119 20.20 29.37 -2.91
CA ALA A 119 21.11 28.81 -3.91
C ALA A 119 20.49 28.82 -5.31
N SER A 120 19.21 28.43 -5.43
CA SER A 120 18.45 28.44 -6.68
C SER A 120 18.30 29.85 -7.27
N ALA A 121 18.12 30.87 -6.43
CA ALA A 121 18.06 32.27 -6.88
C ALA A 121 19.39 32.72 -7.47
N LYS A 122 20.51 32.45 -6.78
CA LYS A 122 21.87 32.75 -7.28
C LYS A 122 22.15 32.02 -8.60
N PHE A 123 21.80 30.74 -8.67
CA PHE A 123 21.97 29.91 -9.85
C PHE A 123 21.19 30.45 -11.06
N ARG A 124 19.92 30.82 -10.87
CA ARG A 124 19.08 31.43 -11.91
C ARG A 124 19.57 32.82 -12.34
N ALA A 125 20.27 33.53 -11.47
CA ALA A 125 20.93 34.79 -11.80
C ALA A 125 22.28 34.61 -12.53
N GLY A 126 22.63 33.38 -12.93
CA GLY A 126 23.84 33.07 -13.71
C GLY A 126 25.07 32.69 -12.88
N ARG A 127 24.97 32.68 -11.55
CA ARG A 127 26.07 32.18 -10.68
C ARG A 127 26.01 30.65 -10.58
N LEU A 128 26.62 30.00 -11.57
CA LEU A 128 26.58 28.54 -11.74
C LEU A 128 27.37 27.77 -10.66
N ASP A 129 28.22 28.46 -9.90
CA ASP A 129 29.00 27.98 -8.76
C ASP A 129 28.20 27.97 -7.44
N ALA A 130 26.93 28.36 -7.46
CA ALA A 130 26.09 28.36 -6.27
C ALA A 130 26.04 26.98 -5.59
N ILE A 131 26.45 26.95 -4.31
CA ILE A 131 26.46 25.71 -3.51
C ILE A 131 25.04 25.37 -3.06
N PHE A 132 24.55 24.22 -3.51
CA PHE A 132 23.27 23.68 -3.07
C PHE A 132 23.43 22.84 -1.80
N PRO A 133 22.39 22.75 -0.95
CA PRO A 133 22.41 21.85 0.21
C PRO A 133 22.69 20.40 -0.20
N ASN A 134 23.37 19.64 0.69
CA ASN A 134 23.62 18.21 0.48
C ASN A 134 22.32 17.45 0.13
N TRP A 135 22.44 16.46 -0.75
CA TRP A 135 21.31 15.63 -1.22
C TRP A 135 20.24 16.38 -2.01
N SER A 136 20.58 17.54 -2.55
CA SER A 136 19.71 18.29 -3.46
C SER A 136 20.32 18.38 -4.85
N HIS A 137 19.47 18.37 -5.88
CA HIS A 137 19.88 18.54 -7.26
C HIS A 137 19.73 19.99 -7.67
N ARG A 138 20.73 20.53 -8.38
CA ARG A 138 20.63 21.86 -8.98
C ARG A 138 19.49 21.88 -10.02
N PRO A 139 18.76 23.01 -10.15
CA PRO A 139 17.79 23.18 -11.23
C PRO A 139 18.47 22.99 -12.60
N SER A 140 17.72 22.47 -13.58
CA SER A 140 18.23 22.37 -14.95
C SER A 140 18.56 23.77 -15.49
N THR A 141 19.69 23.90 -16.19
CA THR A 141 20.06 25.11 -16.94
C THR A 141 19.34 25.21 -18.28
N TYR A 142 18.44 24.28 -18.62
CA TYR A 142 17.60 24.40 -19.80
C TYR A 142 16.69 25.62 -19.66
N VAL A 143 17.18 26.75 -20.16
CA VAL A 143 16.39 27.92 -20.48
C VAL A 143 15.38 27.47 -21.53
N ARG A 144 14.11 27.42 -21.15
CA ARG A 144 12.98 27.30 -22.09
C ARG A 144 12.95 28.62 -22.89
N GLY A 145 13.77 28.72 -23.93
CA GLY A 145 13.97 29.94 -24.71
C GLY A 145 15.06 29.88 -25.78
N LEU A 146 15.92 28.86 -25.80
CA LEU A 146 16.97 28.67 -26.84
C LEU A 146 16.62 27.60 -27.90
N LEU A 147 15.33 27.37 -28.11
CA LEU A 147 14.77 26.70 -29.30
C LEU A 147 13.74 27.62 -29.99
N GLY A 148 14.07 28.90 -30.06
CA GLY A 148 13.48 29.87 -30.97
C GLY A 148 14.57 30.38 -31.90
N ALA A 149 15.17 29.47 -32.66
CA ALA A 149 16.01 29.79 -33.80
C ALA A 149 15.13 29.70 -35.06
N THR A 150 14.60 30.84 -35.46
CA THR A 150 14.39 31.28 -36.85
C THR A 150 14.29 32.80 -36.82
#